data_AF-A0A285QAC1-F1
#
_entry.id   AF-A0A285QAC1-F1
#
_cell.length_a   1.000
_cell.length_b   1.000
_cell.length_c   1.000
_cell.angle_alpha   90.00
_cell.angle_beta   90.00
_cell.angle_gamma   90.00
#
_symmetry.space_group_name_H-M   'P 1'
#
loop_
_entity.id
_entity.type
_entity.pdbx_description
1 polymer ?
#
loop_
_entity_poly.entity_id
_entity_poly.type
_entity_poly.pdbx_seq_one_letter_code
_entity_poly.pdbx_strand_id
1 'polypeptide(L)'
;MSEYHKAKRRIEVSVGESVRILRELQDMSQNDLAAATGIPQSTISAIENDRVRLGVERAKILARALQCHPAVLVFPGWDIEHESAA
;
A
#
# COMPACT_ATOMS: atom_id res chain seq x y z
N MET A 1 20.29 13.08 25.91
CA MET A 1 19.49 12.41 24.86
C MET A 1 18.57 13.47 24.29
N SER A 2 18.62 13.72 22.98
CA SER A 2 17.71 14.67 22.31
C SER A 2 16.27 14.29 22.63
N GLU A 3 15.45 15.26 23.05
CA GLU A 3 14.01 15.05 23.20
C GLU A 3 13.43 14.49 21.90
N TYR A 4 12.87 13.29 21.96
CA TYR A 4 12.15 12.71 20.84
C TYR A 4 10.91 13.57 20.55
N HIS A 5 10.80 14.03 19.31
CA HIS A 5 9.64 14.78 18.82
C HIS A 5 8.97 13.97 17.72
N LYS A 6 7.74 13.48 17.98
CA LYS A 6 6.95 12.76 16.97
C LYS A 6 6.75 13.66 15.75
N ALA A 7 7.02 13.13 14.56
CA ALA A 7 6.76 13.85 13.32
C ALA A 7 5.25 14.14 13.18
N LYS A 8 4.91 15.34 12.72
CA LYS A 8 3.51 15.72 12.46
C LYS A 8 3.01 15.01 11.19
N ARG A 9 2.02 14.13 11.34
CA ARG A 9 1.30 13.52 10.20
C ARG A 9 0.63 14.62 9.38
N ARG A 10 0.88 14.66 8.07
CA ARG A 10 0.35 15.69 7.16
C ARG A 10 -0.84 15.22 6.34
N ILE A 11 -0.83 13.95 5.94
CA ILE A 11 -1.89 13.32 5.17
C ILE A 11 -2.18 11.94 5.76
N GLU A 12 -3.45 11.54 5.70
CA GLU A 12 -3.78 10.13 5.80
C GLU A 12 -3.55 9.48 4.43
N VAL A 13 -3.18 8.21 4.45
CA VAL A 13 -2.91 7.42 3.24
C VAL A 13 -3.74 6.15 3.38
N SER A 14 -4.62 5.89 2.43
CA SER A 14 -5.39 4.66 2.37
C SER A 14 -4.52 3.48 1.91
N VAL A 15 -5.05 2.27 2.04
CA VAL A 15 -4.38 1.06 1.51
C VAL A 15 -4.23 1.15 -0.02
N GLY A 16 -5.28 1.60 -0.73
CA GLY A 16 -5.23 1.82 -2.17
C GLY A 16 -4.20 2.85 -2.58
N GLU A 17 -4.14 3.98 -1.86
CA GLU A 17 -3.14 5.02 -2.10
C GLU A 17 -1.71 4.51 -1.83
N SER A 18 -1.50 3.69 -0.78
CA SER A 18 -0.19 3.09 -0.49
C SER A 18 0.31 2.23 -1.67
N VAL A 19 -0.56 1.39 -2.22
CA VAL A 19 -0.24 0.57 -3.41
C VAL A 19 0.10 1.46 -4.60
N ARG A 20 -0.70 2.50 -4.85
CA ARG A 20 -0.49 3.44 -5.96
C ARG A 20 0.83 4.18 -5.82
N ILE A 21 1.11 4.75 -4.65
CA ILE A 21 2.34 5.50 -4.36
C ILE A 21 3.55 4.61 -4.61
N LEU A 22 3.56 3.39 -4.06
CA LEU A 22 4.67 2.47 -4.26
C LEU A 22 4.81 2.04 -5.72
N ARG A 23 3.71 1.80 -6.44
CA ARG A 23 3.75 1.49 -7.88
C ARG A 23 4.39 2.63 -8.68
N GLU A 24 3.97 3.86 -8.43
CA GLU A 24 4.48 5.04 -9.13
C GLU A 24 5.95 5.32 -8.76
N LEU A 25 6.37 5.05 -7.53
CA LEU A 25 7.78 5.12 -7.11
C LEU A 25 8.67 4.07 -7.78
N GLN A 26 8.09 2.96 -8.28
CA GLN A 26 8.79 1.96 -9.09
C GLN A 26 8.70 2.26 -10.60
N ASP A 27 8.18 3.42 -11.00
CA ASP A 27 7.95 3.81 -12.41
C ASP A 27 7.07 2.83 -13.19
N MET A 28 6.16 2.10 -12.50
CA MET A 28 5.29 1.11 -13.12
C MET A 28 3.93 1.70 -13.47
N SER A 29 3.38 1.37 -14.64
CA SER A 29 1.95 1.54 -14.91
C SER A 29 1.12 0.44 -14.21
N GLN A 30 -0.21 0.62 -14.13
CA GLN A 30 -1.07 -0.45 -13.62
C GLN A 30 -1.01 -1.73 -14.47
N ASN A 31 -0.74 -1.61 -15.77
CA ASN A 31 -0.53 -2.75 -16.67
C ASN A 31 0.80 -3.47 -16.38
N ASP A 32 1.86 -2.72 -16.07
CA ASP A 32 3.15 -3.30 -15.71
C ASP A 32 3.03 -4.08 -14.40
N LEU A 33 2.32 -3.52 -13.42
CA LEU A 33 2.06 -4.21 -12.15
C LEU A 33 1.16 -5.43 -12.35
N ALA A 34 0.18 -5.35 -13.25
CA ALA A 34 -0.66 -6.49 -13.62
C ALA A 34 0.18 -7.63 -14.20
N ALA A 35 1.08 -7.32 -15.14
CA ALA A 35 1.98 -8.29 -15.74
C ALA A 35 2.93 -8.91 -14.69
N ALA A 36 3.49 -8.10 -13.78
CA ALA A 36 4.41 -8.56 -12.75
C ALA A 36 3.76 -9.45 -11.67
N THR A 37 2.46 -9.28 -11.43
CA THR A 37 1.75 -9.96 -10.32
C THR A 37 0.78 -11.05 -10.77
N GLY A 38 0.40 -11.04 -12.05
CA GLY A 38 -0.71 -11.85 -12.55
C GLY A 38 -2.09 -11.39 -12.06
N ILE A 39 -2.18 -10.25 -11.35
CA ILE A 39 -3.45 -9.66 -10.92
C ILE A 39 -4.01 -8.85 -12.10
N PRO A 40 -5.29 -8.99 -12.48
CA PRO A 40 -5.86 -8.18 -13.56
C PRO A 40 -5.70 -6.68 -13.29
N GLN A 41 -5.36 -5.90 -14.32
CA GLN A 41 -5.21 -4.44 -14.19
C GLN A 41 -6.47 -3.77 -13.62
N SER A 42 -7.66 -4.24 -14.00
CA SER A 42 -8.94 -3.76 -13.44
C SER A 42 -9.06 -4.00 -11.93
N THR A 43 -8.48 -5.10 -11.43
CA THR A 43 -8.43 -5.41 -10.00
C THR A 43 -7.42 -4.51 -9.28
N ILE A 44 -6.25 -4.26 -9.90
CA ILE A 44 -5.28 -3.28 -9.37
C ILE A 44 -5.91 -1.90 -9.29
N SER A 45 -6.60 -1.46 -10.34
CA SER A 45 -7.33 -0.18 -10.35
C SER A 45 -8.40 -0.14 -9.25
N ALA A 46 -9.16 -1.22 -9.05
CA ALA A 46 -10.15 -1.29 -7.98
C ALA A 46 -9.51 -1.24 -6.58
N ILE A 47 -8.33 -1.82 -6.38
CA ILE A 47 -7.56 -1.72 -5.13
C ILE A 47 -7.05 -0.30 -4.94
N GLU A 48 -6.41 0.30 -5.94
CA GLU A 48 -5.84 1.66 -5.86
C GLU A 48 -6.89 2.76 -5.61
N ASN A 49 -8.15 2.49 -5.95
CA ASN A 49 -9.28 3.39 -5.71
C ASN A 49 -10.15 2.95 -4.50
N ASP A 50 -9.64 2.07 -3.64
CA ASP A 50 -10.30 1.57 -2.42
C ASP A 50 -11.69 0.93 -2.65
N ARG A 51 -11.98 0.48 -3.88
CA ARG A 51 -13.23 -0.20 -4.24
C ARG A 51 -13.22 -1.68 -3.88
N VAL A 52 -12.04 -2.25 -3.68
CA VAL A 52 -11.83 -3.65 -3.27
C VAL A 52 -10.85 -3.68 -2.12
N ARG A 53 -11.22 -4.37 -1.03
CA ARG A 53 -10.31 -4.59 0.11
C ARG A 53 -9.10 -5.42 -0.30
N LEU A 54 -7.91 -4.99 0.11
CA LEU A 54 -6.67 -5.72 -0.12
C LEU A 54 -6.50 -6.81 0.95
N GLY A 55 -6.80 -8.06 0.59
CA GLY A 55 -6.53 -9.21 1.46
C GLY A 55 -5.03 -9.55 1.56
N VAL A 56 -4.66 -10.27 2.62
CA VAL A 56 -3.27 -10.64 2.95
C VAL A 56 -2.55 -11.35 1.79
N GLU A 57 -3.21 -12.28 1.10
CA GLU A 57 -2.57 -13.02 0.00
C GLU A 57 -2.23 -12.12 -1.19
N ARG A 58 -3.14 -11.20 -1.57
CA ARG A 58 -2.85 -10.21 -2.61
C ARG A 58 -1.80 -9.21 -2.16
N ALA A 59 -1.82 -8.82 -0.88
CA ALA A 59 -0.79 -7.94 -0.33
C ALA A 59 0.61 -8.56 -0.44
N LYS A 60 0.76 -9.88 -0.16
CA LYS A 60 2.04 -10.59 -0.35
C LYS A 60 2.50 -10.59 -1.81
N ILE A 61 1.58 -10.78 -2.75
CA ILE A 61 1.91 -10.77 -4.19
C ILE A 61 2.36 -9.37 -4.63
N LEU A 62 1.57 -8.34 -4.33
CA LEU A 62 1.89 -6.95 -4.66
C LEU A 62 3.20 -6.51 -4.00
N ALA A 63 3.41 -6.85 -2.73
CA ALA A 63 4.61 -6.47 -1.99
C ALA A 63 5.89 -7.03 -2.61
N ARG A 64 5.85 -8.27 -3.12
CA ARG A 64 6.97 -8.85 -3.88
C ARG A 64 7.23 -8.09 -5.18
N ALA A 65 6.20 -7.77 -5.96
CA ALA A 65 6.38 -7.01 -7.20
C ALA A 65 6.90 -5.58 -6.93
N LEU A 66 6.42 -4.95 -5.86
CA LEU A 66 6.76 -3.58 -5.45
C LEU A 66 8.00 -3.52 -4.54
N GLN A 67 8.70 -4.63 -4.32
CA GLN A 67 9.92 -4.72 -3.52
C GLN A 67 9.78 -4.11 -2.10
N CYS A 68 8.64 -4.35 -1.44
CA CYS A 68 8.37 -3.86 -0.10
C CYS A 68 7.89 -4.99 0.83
N HIS A 69 7.81 -4.71 2.13
CA HIS A 69 7.18 -5.63 3.08
C HIS A 69 5.65 -5.48 3.02
N PRO A 70 4.84 -6.57 3.06
CA PRO A 70 3.38 -6.49 2.91
C PRO A 70 2.70 -5.53 3.88
N ALA A 71 3.22 -5.41 5.11
CA ALA A 71 2.70 -4.49 6.12
C ALA A 71 2.70 -3.02 5.68
N VAL A 72 3.62 -2.62 4.79
CA VAL A 72 3.68 -1.24 4.25
C VAL A 72 2.44 -0.94 3.40
N LEU A 73 1.90 -1.95 2.71
CA LEU A 73 0.71 -1.80 1.87
C LEU A 73 -0.57 -1.76 2.71
N VAL A 74 -0.72 -2.70 3.65
CA VAL A 74 -1.98 -2.88 4.40
C VAL A 74 -2.08 -2.02 5.66
N PHE A 75 -0.97 -1.43 6.12
CA PHE A 75 -0.94 -0.59 7.32
C PHE A 75 -0.16 0.73 7.11
N PRO A 76 -0.50 1.56 6.10
CA PRO A 76 0.24 2.80 5.77
C PRO A 76 0.20 3.90 6.85
N GLY A 77 -0.62 3.73 7.88
CA GLY A 77 -0.74 4.67 9.00
C GLY A 77 -0.98 3.98 10.34
N TRP A 78 -0.38 2.80 10.57
CA TRP A 78 -0.55 2.08 11.84
C TRP A 78 -0.16 2.94 13.04
N ASP A 79 -1.08 3.09 13.99
CA ASP A 79 -0.83 3.64 15.30
C ASP A 79 -1.06 2.55 16.35
N ILE A 80 -0.06 2.30 17.19
CA ILE A 80 -0.12 1.22 18.21
C ILE A 80 -1.12 1.58 19.31
N GLU A 81 -1.33 2.88 19.56
CA GLU A 81 -2.25 3.36 20.59
C GLU A 81 -3.71 3.41 20.11
N HIS A 82 -3.91 3.44 18.78
CA HIS A 82 -5.23 3.48 18.16
C HIS A 82 -5.36 2.34 17.15
N GLU A 83 -6.07 1.28 17.52
CA GLU A 83 -6.39 0.15 16.64
C GLU A 83 -7.17 0.65 15.40
N SER A 84 -6.47 0.95 14.32
CA SER A 84 -7.07 1.14 13.00
C SER A 84 -7.13 -0.23 12.29
N ALA A 85 -8.31 -0.84 12.31
CA ALA A 85 -8.61 -1.97 11.45
C ALA A 85 -8.70 -1.50 9.99
N ALA A 86 -7.97 -2.18 9.11
CA ALA A 86 -8.00 -1.97 7.66
C ALA A 86 -9.36 -2.30 7.01
#